data_AF-A0A5B0VWE2-F1
#
_entry.id   AF-A0A5B0VWE2-F1
#
_cell.length_a   1.000
_cell.length_b   1.000
_cell.length_c   1.000
_cell.angle_alpha   90.00
_cell.angle_beta   90.00
_cell.angle_gamma   90.00
#
_symmetry.space_group_name_H-M   'P 1'
#
loop_
_entity.id
_entity.type
_entity.pdbx_description
1 polymer ?
#
loop_
_entity_poly.entity_id
_entity_poly.type
_entity_poly.pdbx_seq_one_letter_code
_entity_poly.pdbx_strand_id
1 'polypeptide(L)'
;MADTALSEVSRLYTLLRVRKIQRTAQHTLDEIATHFPAHLIDDVNARGLPPDRTLSILERKPGKVRSFKNTDGNHKIYSLD
;
A
#
# COMPACT_ATOMS: atom_id res chain seq x y z
N MET A 1 -15.12 43.40 4.33
CA MET A 1 -13.91 43.40 5.19
C MET A 1 -13.85 42.18 6.10
N ALA A 2 -14.92 41.81 6.81
CA ALA A 2 -14.95 40.59 7.63
C ALA A 2 -15.00 39.29 6.79
N ASP A 3 -15.80 39.24 5.71
CA ASP A 3 -15.89 38.05 4.84
C ASP A 3 -14.59 37.69 4.13
N THR A 4 -13.82 38.70 3.72
CA THR A 4 -12.51 38.51 3.10
C THR A 4 -11.51 37.91 4.10
N ALA A 5 -11.52 38.40 5.34
CA ALA A 5 -10.67 37.86 6.41
C ALA A 5 -11.02 36.40 6.77
N LEU A 6 -12.31 36.06 6.83
CA LEU A 6 -12.75 34.68 7.09
C LEU A 6 -12.34 33.72 5.96
N SER A 7 -12.45 34.15 4.71
CA SER A 7 -11.99 33.39 3.55
C SER A 7 -10.48 33.14 3.58
N GLU A 8 -9.68 34.16 3.93
CA GLU A 8 -8.23 34.04 4.06
C GLU A 8 -7.81 33.10 5.19
N VAL A 9 -8.48 33.17 6.35
CA VAL A 9 -8.23 32.27 7.48
C VAL A 9 -8.58 30.83 7.12
N SER A 10 -9.71 30.60 6.43
CA SER A 10 -10.11 29.27 5.95
C SER A 10 -9.08 28.68 4.97
N ARG A 11 -8.58 29.51 4.04
CA ARG A 11 -7.51 29.12 3.11
C ARG A 11 -6.23 28.77 3.86
N LEU A 12 -5.83 29.60 4.83
CA LEU A 12 -4.62 29.36 5.62
C LEU A 12 -4.74 28.08 6.44
N TYR A 13 -5.89 27.84 7.07
CA TYR A 13 -6.18 26.61 7.81
C TYR A 13 -6.05 25.38 6.91
N THR A 14 -6.62 25.45 5.71
CA THR A 14 -6.54 24.35 4.73
C THR A 14 -5.09 24.07 4.35
N LEU A 15 -4.28 25.11 4.09
CA LEU A 15 -2.87 24.96 3.76
C LEU A 15 -2.05 24.36 4.91
N LEU A 16 -2.31 24.78 6.15
CA LEU A 16 -1.67 24.20 7.34
C LEU A 16 -2.03 22.73 7.52
N ARG A 17 -3.29 22.37 7.30
CA ARG A 17 -3.76 20.98 7.37
C ARG A 17 -3.09 20.11 6.31
N VAL A 18 -2.99 20.59 5.07
CA VAL A 18 -2.31 19.87 3.97
C VAL A 18 -0.83 19.64 4.31
N ARG A 19 -0.12 20.68 4.78
CA ARG A 19 1.30 20.53 5.18
C ARG A 19 1.49 19.51 6.30
N LYS A 20 0.57 19.47 7.28
CA LYS A 20 0.61 18.48 8.36
C LYS A 20 0.49 17.07 7.80
N ILE A 21 -0.49 16.84 6.92
CA ILE A 21 -0.71 15.53 6.27
C ILE A 21 0.52 15.12 5.46
N GLN A 22 1.09 16.02 4.67
CA GLN A 22 2.29 15.75 3.88
C GLN A 22 3.48 15.33 4.74
N ARG A 23 3.73 16.02 5.85
CA ARG A 23 4.82 15.66 6.78
C ARG A 23 4.59 14.29 7.41
N THR A 24 3.37 13.99 7.85
CA THR A 24 3.06 12.68 8.43
C THR A 24 3.18 11.57 7.39
N ALA A 25 2.70 11.78 6.17
CA ALA A 25 2.83 10.82 5.08
C ALA A 25 4.30 10.54 4.76
N GLN A 26 5.14 11.59 4.64
CA GLN A 26 6.56 11.43 4.40
C GLN A 26 7.24 10.64 5.52
N HIS A 27 6.99 11.01 6.77
CA HIS A 27 7.54 10.30 7.92
C HIS A 27 7.17 8.81 7.91
N THR A 28 5.91 8.48 7.66
CA THR A 28 5.45 7.09 7.59
C THR A 28 6.11 6.34 6.42
N LEU A 29 6.31 6.98 5.27
CA LEU A 29 7.03 6.36 4.15
C LEU A 29 8.50 6.10 4.49
N ASP A 30 9.15 7.02 5.17
CA ASP A 30 10.54 6.87 5.62
C ASP A 30 10.67 5.75 6.67
N GLU A 31 9.74 5.66 7.62
CA GLU A 31 9.64 4.55 8.57
C GLU A 31 9.45 3.21 7.87
N ILE A 32 8.57 3.14 6.87
CA ILE A 32 8.39 1.92 6.09
C ILE A 32 9.69 1.56 5.36
N ALA A 33 10.34 2.52 4.71
CA ALA A 33 11.58 2.29 3.97
C ALA A 33 12.72 1.80 4.86
N THR A 34 12.85 2.33 6.08
CA THR A 34 13.89 1.91 7.04
C THR A 34 13.67 0.50 7.58
N HIS A 35 12.42 0.06 7.71
CA HIS A 35 12.08 -1.28 8.20
C HIS A 35 11.87 -2.29 7.07
N PHE A 36 11.82 -1.85 5.81
CA PHE A 36 11.65 -2.74 4.67
C PHE A 36 12.92 -3.57 4.46
N PRO A 37 12.85 -4.90 4.57
CA PRO A 37 14.03 -5.73 4.38
C PRO A 37 14.52 -5.63 2.92
N ALA A 38 15.76 -5.19 2.72
CA ALA A 38 16.33 -4.97 1.39
C ALA A 38 16.26 -6.24 0.51
N HIS A 39 16.44 -7.42 1.11
CA HIS A 39 16.36 -8.70 0.41
C HIS A 39 14.98 -8.99 -0.17
N LEU A 40 13.89 -8.41 0.35
CA LEU A 40 12.56 -8.60 -0.24
C LEU A 40 12.40 -7.85 -1.56
N ILE A 41 13.12 -6.74 -1.75
CA ILE A 41 13.16 -6.03 -3.03
C ILE A 41 13.87 -6.91 -4.07
N ASP A 42 15.02 -7.46 -3.69
CA ASP A 42 15.80 -8.37 -4.53
C ASP A 42 15.05 -9.68 -4.81
N ASP A 43 14.35 -10.24 -3.82
CA ASP A 43 13.54 -11.45 -3.98
C ASP A 43 12.36 -11.24 -4.94
N VAL A 44 11.70 -10.07 -4.91
CA VAL A 44 10.64 -9.73 -5.87
C VAL A 44 11.22 -9.54 -7.27
N ASN A 45 12.38 -8.87 -7.38
CA ASN A 45 13.08 -8.70 -8.65
C ASN A 45 13.57 -10.04 -9.23
N ALA A 46 14.06 -10.94 -8.37
CA ALA A 46 14.59 -12.27 -8.74
C ALA A 46 13.49 -13.28 -9.10
N ARG A 47 12.30 -13.16 -8.49
CA ARG A 47 11.12 -13.95 -8.89
C ARG A 47 10.61 -13.61 -10.29
N GLY A 48 11.10 -12.51 -10.88
CA GLY A 48 10.65 -11.99 -12.16
C GLY A 48 9.22 -11.47 -12.08
N LEU A 49 8.82 -10.67 -13.07
CA LEU A 49 7.39 -10.50 -13.32
C LEU A 49 6.82 -11.90 -13.62
N PRO A 50 5.66 -12.27 -13.04
CA PRO A 50 5.01 -13.51 -13.46
C PRO A 50 4.94 -13.46 -14.99
N PRO A 51 5.36 -14.52 -15.70
CA PRO A 51 5.36 -14.54 -17.16
C PRO A 51 4.00 -14.05 -17.57
N ASP A 52 3.98 -12.97 -18.38
CA ASP A 52 2.80 -12.17 -18.64
C ASP A 52 1.58 -13.06 -18.64
N ARG A 53 0.58 -12.74 -17.81
CA ARG A 53 -0.76 -13.33 -17.89
C ARG A 53 -1.43 -12.92 -19.22
N THR A 54 -0.76 -13.14 -20.35
CA THR A 54 -1.34 -13.64 -21.58
C THR A 54 -1.87 -15.07 -21.34
N LEU A 55 -2.67 -15.26 -20.27
CA LEU A 55 -3.57 -16.39 -20.23
C LEU A 55 -4.52 -16.15 -21.39
N SER A 56 -4.27 -16.85 -22.50
CA SER A 56 -5.24 -16.96 -23.58
C SER A 56 -6.59 -17.24 -22.93
N ILE A 57 -7.64 -16.53 -23.36
CA ILE A 57 -8.99 -16.61 -22.79
C ILE A 57 -9.48 -18.08 -22.67
N LEU A 58 -8.88 -18.98 -23.45
CA LEU A 58 -9.17 -20.39 -23.56
C LEU A 58 -8.72 -21.26 -22.35
N GLU A 59 -7.68 -20.87 -21.60
CA GLU A 59 -7.16 -21.66 -20.47
C GLU A 59 -7.66 -21.19 -19.10
N ARG A 60 -8.67 -20.32 -19.07
CA ARG A 60 -9.31 -19.86 -17.85
C ARG A 60 -10.16 -20.98 -17.26
N LYS A 61 -9.54 -21.97 -16.58
CA LYS A 61 -10.28 -22.79 -15.63
C LYS A 61 -10.95 -21.84 -14.64
N PRO A 62 -12.27 -21.92 -14.40
CA PRO A 62 -12.92 -21.03 -13.44
C PRO A 62 -12.23 -21.24 -12.10
N GLY A 63 -11.46 -20.24 -11.68
CA GLY A 63 -10.76 -20.26 -10.40
C GLY A 63 -11.80 -20.49 -9.32
N LYS A 64 -11.75 -21.66 -8.67
CA LYS A 64 -12.64 -22.01 -7.58
C LYS A 64 -12.47 -20.90 -6.54
N VAL A 65 -13.52 -20.12 -6.28
CA VAL A 65 -13.51 -19.06 -5.28
C VAL A 65 -13.32 -19.73 -3.91
N ARG A 66 -12.07 -19.98 -3.53
CA ARG A 66 -11.74 -20.38 -2.16
C ARG A 66 -11.83 -19.10 -1.34
N SER A 67 -13.01 -18.90 -0.77
CA SER A 67 -13.24 -17.96 0.32
C SER A 67 -12.27 -18.31 1.46
N PHE A 68 -11.19 -17.54 1.60
CA PHE A 68 -10.33 -17.65 2.77
C PHE A 68 -11.06 -17.05 3.97
N LYS A 69 -11.52 -17.90 4.89
CA LYS A 69 -11.99 -17.49 6.21
C LYS A 69 -10.75 -17.18 7.06
N ASN A 70 -10.36 -15.91 7.13
CA ASN A 70 -9.36 -15.45 8.06
C ASN A 70 -10.06 -15.13 9.39
N THR A 71 -10.24 -16.15 10.24
CA THR A 71 -10.88 -15.97 11.55
C THR A 71 -9.96 -16.15 12.74
N ASP A 72 -8.72 -16.62 12.60
CA ASP A 72 -7.88 -16.84 13.78
C ASP A 72 -6.42 -16.51 13.50
N GLY A 73 -5.82 -15.80 14.45
CA GLY A 73 -4.52 -15.16 14.35
C GLY A 73 -3.35 -16.11 14.06
N ASN A 74 -2.33 -15.50 13.46
CA ASN A 74 -0.96 -15.99 13.31
C ASN A 74 -0.77 -17.16 12.33
N HIS A 75 -0.71 -16.85 11.03
CA HIS A 75 -0.23 -17.79 10.03
C HIS A 75 1.29 -17.67 9.90
N LYS A 76 2.04 -18.56 10.55
CA LYS A 76 3.38 -18.92 10.06
C LYS A 76 3.18 -19.59 8.69
N ILE A 77 3.41 -18.83 7.63
CA ILE A 77 3.70 -19.41 6.31
C ILE A 77 5.11 -19.99 6.45
N TYR A 78 5.33 -21.21 5.99
CA TYR A 78 6.54 -22.05 6.15
C TYR A 78 6.53 -23.00 7.37
N SER A 79 6.19 -24.26 7.09
CA SER A 79 6.86 -25.43 7.68
C SER A 79 7.75 -26.02 6.59
N LEU A 80 9.00 -26.28 6.92
CA LEU A 80 9.89 -27.14 6.16
C LEU A 80 10.07 -28.38 7.03
N ASP A 81 9.70 -29.53 6.49
CA ASP A 81 10.12 -30.83 7.02
C ASP A 81 11.66 -30.95 7.02
#